data_AF-A0A261U4W0-F1
#
_entry.id   AF-A0A261U4W0-F1
#
_cell.length_a   1.000
_cell.length_b   1.000
_cell.length_c   1.000
_cell.angle_alpha   90.00
_cell.angle_beta   90.00
_cell.angle_gamma   90.00
#
_symmetry.space_group_name_H-M   'P 1'
#
loop_
_entity.id
_entity.type
_entity.pdbx_description
1 polymer ?
#
loop_
_entity_poly.entity_id
_entity_poly.type
_entity_poly.pdbx_seq_one_letter_code
_entity_poly.pdbx_strand_id
1 'polypeptide(L)' 'MDTILAGVEKAARDGKYEYITREFGFGDGSCYTNEDKYSELCKAILKELRGLGFGAIVGSNCGQFVDLWLSVTWSNVK' A
#
# COMPACT_ATOMS: atom_id res chain seq x y z
N MET A 1 -1.87 10.44 -0.84
CA MET A 1 -2.39 9.96 -2.13
C MET A 1 -1.42 10.30 -3.24
N ASP A 2 -1.17 11.59 -3.49
CA ASP A 2 -0.24 12.06 -4.53
C ASP A 2 1.14 11.38 -4.52
N THR A 3 1.80 11.30 -3.36
CA THR A 3 3.14 10.67 -3.26
C THR A 3 3.11 9.16 -3.51
N ILE A 4 2.03 8.46 -3.17
CA ILE A 4 1.89 7.01 -3.40
C ILE A 4 1.76 6.76 -4.90
N LEU A 5 0.91 7.53 -5.58
CA LEU A 5 0.75 7.48 -7.04
C LEU A 5 2.04 7.85 -7.76
N ALA A 6 2.73 8.92 -7.36
CA ALA A 6 4.02 9.28 -7.92
C ALA A 6 5.07 8.18 -7.72
N GLY A 7 5.06 7.50 -6.58
CA GLY A 7 5.92 6.36 -6.29
C GLY A 7 5.61 5.14 -7.16
N VAL A 8 4.32 4.81 -7.32
CA VAL A 8 3.81 3.77 -8.23
C VAL A 8 4.19 4.08 -9.67
N GLU A 9 3.95 5.29 -10.16
CA GLU A 9 4.33 5.72 -11.51
C GLU A 9 5.85 5.61 -11.73
N LYS A 10 6.65 6.03 -10.74
CA LYS A 10 8.11 5.92 -10.82
C LYS A 10 8.55 4.46 -10.87
N ALA A 11 7.99 3.60 -10.03
CA ALA A 11 8.29 2.18 -10.01
C ALA A 11 7.82 1.49 -11.31
N ALA A 12 6.68 1.87 -11.86
CA ALA A 12 6.19 1.39 -13.13
C ALA A 12 7.10 1.81 -14.29
N ARG A 13 7.59 3.06 -14.30
CA ARG A 13 8.59 3.55 -15.27
C ARG A 13 9.92 2.83 -15.16
N ASP A 14 10.30 2.41 -13.96
CA ASP A 14 11.49 1.59 -13.69
C ASP A 14 11.32 0.13 -14.15
N GLY A 15 10.13 -0.25 -14.63
CA GLY A 15 9.82 -1.61 -15.07
C GLY A 15 9.46 -2.57 -13.94
N LYS A 16 9.19 -2.06 -12.73
CA LYS A 16 8.67 -2.86 -11.62
C LYS A 16 7.17 -3.15 -11.82
N TYR A 17 6.69 -4.16 -11.12
CA TYR A 17 5.28 -4.54 -11.04
C TYR A 17 4.69 -4.31 -9.64
N GLU A 18 5.53 -3.88 -8.69
CA GLU A 18 5.18 -3.66 -7.29
C GLU A 18 5.89 -2.40 -6.77
N TYR A 19 5.15 -1.63 -5.97
CA TYR A 19 5.62 -0.51 -5.18
C TYR A 19 5.31 -0.75 -3.71
N ILE A 20 6.35 -0.76 -2.88
CA ILE A 20 6.21 -0.88 -1.43
C ILE A 20 6.53 0.47 -0.78
N THR A 21 5.62 0.98 0.05
CA THR A 21 5.88 2.17 0.87
C THR A 21 5.39 1.99 2.30
N ARG A 22 6.08 2.66 3.23
CA ARG A 22 5.71 2.76 4.65
C ARG A 22 5.21 4.16 5.02
N GLU A 23 5.14 5.05 4.04
CA GLU A 23 4.70 6.43 4.23
C GLU A 23 3.16 6.49 4.38
N PHE A 24 2.62 7.56 4.95
CA PHE A 24 1.18 7.80 5.20
C PHE A 24 0.56 7.16 6.45
N GLY A 25 1.36 6.82 7.47
CA GLY A 25 0.80 6.32 8.73
C GLY A 25 0.30 4.89 8.64
N PHE A 26 0.64 4.15 7.58
CA PHE A 26 0.50 2.69 7.54
C PHE A 26 1.40 2.00 8.58
N GLY A 27 2.41 2.70 9.10
CA GLY A 27 3.22 2.30 10.26
C GLY A 27 2.63 2.65 11.62
N ASP A 28 1.46 3.30 11.70
CA ASP A 28 0.78 3.53 12.96
C ASP A 28 0.21 2.21 13.48
N GLY A 29 0.47 1.87 14.75
CA GLY A 29 0.15 0.56 15.35
C GLY A 29 -1.33 0.14 15.24
N SER A 30 -2.21 1.05 14.85
CA SER A 30 -3.60 0.80 14.47
C SER A 30 -3.76 -0.14 13.27
N CYS A 31 -2.80 -0.15 12.34
CA CYS A 31 -2.79 -1.05 11.17
C CYS A 31 -2.27 -2.47 11.45
N TYR A 32 -1.96 -2.80 12.71
CA TYR A 32 -1.41 -4.11 13.14
C TYR A 32 -2.44 -5.24 13.20
N THR A 33 -3.69 -4.98 12.83
CA THR A 33 -4.79 -5.95 12.97
C THR A 33 -5.50 -6.16 11.64
N ASN A 34 -6.82 -6.16 11.63
CA ASN A 34 -7.60 -6.47 10.43
C ASN A 34 -7.83 -5.20 9.59
N GLU A 35 -8.12 -5.37 8.29
CA GLU A 35 -8.54 -4.29 7.38
C GLU A 35 -9.65 -3.42 8.01
N ASP A 36 -10.47 -4.01 8.88
CA ASP A 36 -11.53 -3.35 9.64
C ASP A 36 -11.05 -2.31 10.67
N LYS A 37 -9.86 -2.48 11.23
CA LYS A 37 -9.25 -1.53 12.19
C LYS A 37 -8.33 -0.51 11.53
N TYR A 38 -8.12 -0.62 10.22
CA TYR A 38 -7.33 0.36 9.50
C TYR A 38 -7.98 1.73 9.64
N SER A 39 -7.13 2.75 9.80
CA SER A 39 -7.58 4.14 9.80
C SER A 39 -8.38 4.43 8.52
N GLU A 40 -9.37 5.31 8.62
CA GLU A 40 -10.24 5.67 7.48
C GLU A 40 -9.42 6.12 6.26
N LEU A 41 -8.29 6.78 6.51
CA LEU A 41 -7.30 7.15 5.50
C LEU A 41 -6.73 5.93 4.76
N CYS A 42 -6.32 4.88 5.47
CA CYS A 42 -5.77 3.66 4.86
C CYS A 42 -6.83 2.95 4.01
N LYS A 43 -8.06 2.84 4.53
CA LYS A 43 -9.19 2.24 3.79
C LYS A 43 -9.51 3.04 2.53
N ALA A 44 -9.52 4.36 2.61
CA ALA A 44 -9.76 5.24 1.47
C ALA A 44 -8.67 5.06 0.40
N ILE A 45 -7.39 5.03 0.79
CA ILE A 45 -6.27 4.81 -0.13
C ILE A 45 -6.36 3.45 -0.82
N LEU A 46 -6.63 2.37 -0.07
CA LEU A 46 -6.80 1.03 -0.63
C LEU A 46 -7.97 1.00 -1.63
N LYS A 47 -9.09 1.62 -1.28
CA LYS A 47 -10.29 1.69 -2.14
C LYS A 47 -9.99 2.42 -3.45
N GLU A 48 -9.33 3.56 -3.39
CA GLU A 48 -8.97 4.34 -4.57
C GLU A 48 -7.97 3.58 -5.46
N LEU A 49 -6.91 3.00 -4.88
CA LEU A 49 -5.95 2.19 -5.64
C LEU A 49 -6.60 0.98 -6.31
N ARG A 50 -7.47 0.26 -5.59
CA ARG A 50 -8.25 -0.85 -6.15
C ARG A 50 -9.22 -0.36 -7.23
N GLY A 51 -9.83 0.82 -7.06
CA GLY A 51 -10.71 1.45 -8.05
C GLY A 51 -10.00 1.85 -9.34
N LEU A 52 -8.71 2.18 -9.26
CA LEU A 52 -7.85 2.46 -10.40
C LEU A 52 -7.34 1.19 -11.11
N GLY A 53 -7.62 0.00 -10.57
CA GLY A 53 -7.19 -1.29 -11.11
C GLY A 53 -5.85 -1.80 -10.55
N PHE A 54 -5.29 -1.14 -9.53
CA PHE A 54 -4.09 -1.63 -8.85
C PHE A 54 -4.45 -2.66 -7.77
N GLY A 55 -3.61 -3.68 -7.60
CA GLY A 55 -3.67 -4.62 -6.49
C GLY A 55 -3.01 -4.03 -5.25
N ALA A 56 -3.79 -3.40 -4.37
CA ALA A 56 -3.28 -2.81 -3.13
C ALA A 56 -3.58 -3.70 -1.89
N ILE A 57 -2.53 -4.02 -1.12
CA ILE A 57 -2.57 -4.80 0.12
C ILE A 57 -1.68 -4.16 1.19
N VAL A 58 -2.05 -4.33 2.46
CA VAL A 58 -1.18 -3.95 3.58
C VAL A 58 -0.52 -5.21 4.12
N GLY A 59 0.81 -5.24 4.08
CA GLY A 59 1.63 -6.28 4.70
C GLY A 59 1.98 -5.90 6.12
N SER A 60 1.98 -6.91 6.99
CA SER A 60 2.41 -6.79 8.38
C SER A 60 3.37 -7.93 8.72
N ASN A 61 4.55 -7.60 9.25
CA ASN A 61 5.46 -8.61 9.81
C ASN A 61 5.48 -8.50 11.33
N CYS A 62 4.96 -9.55 11.98
CA CYS A 62 4.97 -9.67 13.44
C CYS A 62 6.26 -10.38 13.89
N GLY A 63 7.39 -9.67 13.83
CA GLY A 63 8.69 -10.11 14.37
C GLY A 63 9.04 -9.43 15.70
N GLN A 64 10.34 -9.28 15.99
CA GLN A 64 10.82 -8.44 17.11
C GLN A 64 10.55 -6.94 16.89
N PHE A 65 10.36 -6.55 15.64
CA PHE A 65 9.96 -5.21 15.25
C PHE A 65 8.70 -5.34 14.39
N VAL A 66 7.69 -4.55 14.73
CA VAL A 66 6.48 -4.42 13.93
C VAL A 66 6.82 -3.61 12.69
N ASP A 67 6.83 -4.27 11.53
CA ASP A 67 6.96 -3.58 10.25
C ASP A 67 5.63 -3.69 9.51
N LEU A 68 5.07 -2.54 9.16
CA LEU A 68 3.85 -2.41 8.38
C LEU A 68 4.17 -1.66 7.10
N TRP A 69 3.68 -2.17 5.98
CA TRP A 69 3.91 -1.55 4.67
C TRP A 69 2.71 -1.72 3.76
N LEU A 70 2.49 -0.74 2.89
CA LEU A 70 1.57 -0.83 1.78
C LEU A 70 2.32 -1.43 0.59
N SER A 71 1.84 -2.55 0.06
CA SER A 71 2.25 -3.07 -1.24
C SER A 71 1.16 -2.75 -2.27
N VAL A 72 1.56 -2.06 -3.33
CA VAL A 72 0.74 -1.75 -4.49
C VAL A 72 1.33 -2.48 -5.68
N THR A 73 0.59 -3.41 -6.25
CA THR A 73 0.96 -4.16 -7.44
C THR A 73 0.13 -3.72 -8.63
N TRP A 74 0.71 -3.76 -9.83
CA TRP A 74 -0.03 -3.66 -11.08
C TRP A 74 0.34 -4.87 -11.91
N SER A 75 -0.59 -5.82 -12.02
CA SER A 75 -0.51 -6.79 -13.10
C SER A 75 -0.67 -6.00 -14.38
N ASN A 76 0.40 -5.94 -15.17
CA ASN A 76 0.33 -5.50 -16.55
C ASN A 76 -0.58 -6.54 -17.24
N VAL A 77 -1.89 -6.25 -17.27
CA VAL A 77 -2.87 -7.06 -17.97
C VAL A 77 -2.49 -6.92 -19.44
N LYS A 78 -1.66 -7.87 -19.90
CA LYS A 78 -1.40 -8.14 -21.30
C LYS A 78 -2.68 -8.61 -21.98
#